data_AF-A0AAN8ZST6-F1
#
_entry.id   AF-A0AAN8ZST6-F1
#
_cell.length_a   1.000
_cell.length_b   1.000
_cell.length_c   1.000
_cell.angle_alpha   90.00
_cell.angle_beta   90.00
_cell.angle_gamma   90.00
#
_symmetry.space_group_name_H-M   'P 1'
#
loop_
_entity.id
_entity.type
_entity.pdbx_description
1 polymer ?
#
loop_
_entity_poly.entity_id
_entity_poly.type
_entity_poly.pdbx_seq_one_letter_code
_entity_poly.pdbx_strand_id
1 'polypeptide(L)'
;MAKVDQFLDQLINYNKEDIHPDIIKAIQPYLESSEFNPDFIRSKSVAAAGLCSWVINIIRFYEVYCDVEPKRRALEAANAELAAAQNRLEAITSKIKSLEEQLGHLQAEFDKATAEKMRCEKEANSTAHTIALANRLVGGLSSEKVRWAEAVAQ
;
A
#
# COMPACT_ATOMS: atom_id res chain seq x y z
N MET A 1 -15.94 25.25 -51.73
CA MET A 1 -15.15 25.47 -50.49
C MET A 1 -14.92 26.97 -50.32
N ALA A 2 -15.89 27.70 -49.76
CA ALA A 2 -15.86 29.18 -49.74
C ALA A 2 -15.01 29.77 -48.59
N LYS A 3 -14.60 28.96 -47.60
CA LYS A 3 -13.76 29.36 -46.46
C LYS A 3 -12.70 28.31 -46.18
N VAL A 4 -11.46 28.58 -46.57
CA VAL A 4 -10.33 27.64 -46.45
C VAL A 4 -9.89 27.48 -44.99
N ASP A 5 -9.87 28.58 -44.23
CA ASP A 5 -9.44 28.57 -42.82
C ASP A 5 -10.33 27.68 -41.96
N GLN A 6 -11.64 27.71 -42.21
CA GLN A 6 -12.61 26.88 -41.50
C GLN A 6 -12.43 25.39 -41.81
N PHE A 7 -12.08 25.06 -43.06
CA PHE A 7 -11.81 23.67 -43.44
C PHE A 7 -10.53 23.15 -42.79
N LEU A 8 -9.48 23.97 -42.73
CA LEU A 8 -8.24 23.62 -42.06
C LEU A 8 -8.46 23.38 -40.55
N ASP A 9 -9.22 24.26 -39.89
CA ASP A 9 -9.56 24.11 -38.48
C ASP A 9 -10.33 22.82 -38.19
N GLN A 10 -11.28 22.46 -39.07
CA GLN A 10 -12.02 21.20 -38.99
C GLN A 10 -11.12 19.97 -39.13
N LEU A 11 -10.08 20.02 -39.97
CA LEU A 11 -9.11 18.92 -40.13
C LEU A 11 -8.21 18.77 -38.90
N ILE A 12 -7.78 19.89 -38.31
CA ILE A 12 -6.90 19.89 -37.13
C ILE A 12 -7.65 19.37 -35.90
N ASN A 13 -8.88 19.84 -35.71
CA ASN A 13 -9.70 19.53 -34.53
C ASN A 13 -10.65 18.34 -34.76
N TYR A 14 -10.45 17.56 -35.83
CA TYR A 14 -11.30 16.42 -36.11
C TYR A 14 -11.25 15.39 -34.97
N ASN A 15 -12.42 14.93 -34.52
CA ASN A 15 -12.52 13.92 -33.49
C ASN A 15 -12.15 12.54 -34.04
N LYS A 16 -10.84 12.26 -34.06
CA LYS A 16 -10.25 10.98 -34.48
C LYS A 16 -10.48 9.82 -33.51
N GLU A 17 -11.04 10.07 -32.33
CA GLU A 17 -11.29 9.06 -31.29
C GLU A 17 -12.72 8.51 -31.36
N ASP A 18 -13.64 9.22 -32.00
CA ASP A 18 -15.05 8.83 -32.15
C ASP A 18 -15.49 9.01 -33.61
N ILE A 19 -15.20 8.00 -34.43
CA ILE A 19 -15.58 7.97 -35.84
C ILE A 19 -16.76 7.01 -36.00
N HIS A 20 -17.86 7.50 -36.55
CA HIS A 20 -19.06 6.68 -36.76
C HIS A 20 -18.75 5.46 -37.64
N PRO A 21 -19.20 4.23 -37.28
CA PRO A 21 -18.89 3.01 -38.03
C PRO A 21 -19.28 3.06 -39.51
N ASP A 22 -20.35 3.77 -39.84
CA ASP A 22 -20.79 3.96 -41.23
C ASP A 22 -19.76 4.71 -42.08
N ILE A 23 -19.01 5.66 -41.49
CA ILE A 23 -17.95 6.41 -42.17
C ILE A 23 -16.78 5.47 -42.48
N ILE A 24 -16.40 4.62 -41.51
CA ILE A 24 -15.34 3.60 -41.69
C ILE A 24 -15.74 2.62 -42.80
N LYS A 25 -16.99 2.12 -42.76
CA LYS A 25 -17.49 1.20 -43.77
C LYS A 25 -17.54 1.82 -45.16
N ALA A 26 -17.92 3.10 -45.27
CA ALA A 26 -17.98 3.81 -46.54
C ALA A 26 -16.59 4.05 -47.14
N ILE A 27 -15.55 4.23 -46.31
CA ILE A 27 -14.20 4.56 -46.77
C ILE A 27 -13.36 3.32 -47.10
N GLN A 28 -13.70 2.17 -46.51
CA GLN A 28 -13.00 0.89 -46.68
C GLN A 28 -12.69 0.53 -48.15
N PRO A 29 -13.63 0.62 -49.11
CA PRO A 29 -13.34 0.25 -50.51
C PRO A 29 -12.33 1.17 -51.19
N TYR A 30 -12.23 2.43 -50.72
CA TYR A 30 -11.25 3.37 -51.25
C TYR A 30 -9.86 3.08 -50.72
N LEU A 31 -9.73 2.71 -49.43
CA LEU A 31 -8.45 2.36 -48.82
C LEU A 31 -7.84 1.08 -49.42
N GLU A 32 -8.67 0.16 -49.90
CA GLU A 32 -8.23 -1.07 -50.58
C GLU A 32 -7.83 -0.85 -52.04
N SER A 33 -8.21 0.29 -52.63
CA SER A 33 -7.86 0.65 -54.01
C SER A 33 -6.43 1.14 -54.11
N SER A 34 -5.67 0.60 -55.06
CA SER A 34 -4.31 1.07 -55.38
C SER A 34 -4.26 2.51 -55.91
N GLU A 35 -5.40 3.05 -56.34
CA GLU A 35 -5.53 4.45 -56.78
C GLU A 35 -5.57 5.43 -55.60
N PHE A 36 -5.96 4.99 -54.40
CA PHE A 36 -6.00 5.82 -53.19
C PHE A 36 -4.67 5.80 -52.45
N ASN A 37 -3.60 6.10 -53.19
CA ASN A 37 -2.23 6.15 -52.67
C ASN A 37 -1.69 7.59 -52.74
N PRO A 38 -1.18 8.16 -51.63
CA PRO A 38 -0.61 9.52 -51.61
C PRO A 38 0.49 9.73 -52.65
N ASP A 39 1.34 8.73 -52.90
CA ASP A 39 2.45 8.83 -53.85
C ASP A 39 1.96 8.84 -55.30
N PHE A 40 0.92 8.05 -55.59
CA PHE A 40 0.26 8.06 -56.90
C PHE A 40 -0.45 9.39 -57.13
N ILE A 41 -1.22 9.88 -56.15
CA ILE A 41 -1.99 11.13 -56.22
C ILE A 41 -1.08 12.35 -56.30
N ARG A 42 0.12 12.30 -55.69
CA ARG A 42 1.12 13.37 -55.76
C ARG A 42 1.51 13.72 -57.20
N SER A 43 1.51 12.74 -58.10
CA SER A 43 1.76 12.97 -59.54
C SER A 43 0.70 13.87 -60.21
N LYS A 44 -0.49 13.99 -59.61
CA LYS A 44 -1.61 14.80 -60.10
C LYS A 44 -1.82 16.08 -59.29
N SER A 45 -1.70 16.00 -57.96
CA SER A 45 -1.87 17.16 -57.08
C SER A 45 -1.21 16.94 -55.72
N VAL A 46 -0.32 17.85 -55.34
CA VAL A 46 0.36 17.84 -54.03
C VAL A 46 -0.63 18.06 -52.88
N ALA A 47 -1.58 18.99 -53.05
CA ALA A 47 -2.60 19.25 -52.03
C ALA A 47 -3.54 18.04 -51.84
N ALA A 48 -3.94 17.38 -52.92
CA ALA A 48 -4.77 16.18 -52.84
C ALA A 48 -4.02 15.00 -52.19
N ALA A 49 -2.72 14.87 -52.45
CA ALA A 49 -1.88 13.86 -51.79
C ALA A 49 -1.80 14.08 -50.28
N GLY A 50 -1.73 15.34 -49.82
CA GLY A 50 -1.78 15.68 -48.40
C GLY A 50 -3.09 15.24 -47.73
N LEU A 51 -4.22 15.48 -48.38
CA LEU A 51 -5.53 15.05 -47.87
C LEU A 51 -5.69 13.52 -47.88
N CYS A 52 -5.22 12.84 -48.94
CA CYS A 52 -5.21 11.37 -48.98
C CYS A 52 -4.39 10.78 -47.82
N SER A 53 -3.20 11.33 -47.59
CA SER A 53 -2.35 10.91 -46.46
C SER A 53 -3.01 11.19 -45.10
N TRP A 54 -3.67 12.33 -44.94
CA TRP A 54 -4.41 12.66 -43.73
C TRP A 54 -5.52 11.63 -43.45
N VAL A 55 -6.34 11.29 -44.45
CA VAL A 55 -7.43 10.29 -44.31
C VAL A 55 -6.86 8.93 -43.88
N ILE A 56 -5.82 8.43 -44.56
CA ILE A 56 -5.20 7.14 -44.24
C ILE A 56 -4.71 7.12 -42.79
N ASN A 57 -4.04 8.19 -42.35
CA ASN A 57 -3.52 8.30 -41.00
C ASN A 57 -4.62 8.37 -39.93
N ILE A 58 -5.74 9.07 -40.21
CA ILE A 58 -6.87 9.15 -39.28
C ILE A 58 -7.53 7.78 -39.09
N ILE A 59 -7.77 7.04 -40.18
CA ILE A 59 -8.38 5.70 -40.09
C ILE A 59 -7.46 4.73 -39.36
N ARG A 60 -6.16 4.73 -39.71
CA ARG A 60 -5.18 3.88 -39.03
C ARG A 60 -5.04 4.23 -37.55
N PHE A 61 -5.12 5.51 -37.19
CA PHE A 61 -5.14 5.94 -35.79
C PHE A 61 -6.37 5.38 -35.08
N TYR A 62 -7.56 5.49 -35.67
CA TYR A 62 -8.81 5.02 -35.08
C TYR A 62 -8.81 3.50 -34.82
N GLU A 63 -8.31 2.70 -35.77
CA GLU A 63 -8.17 1.25 -35.59
C GLU A 63 -7.29 0.92 -34.37
N VAL A 64 -6.12 1.54 -34.28
CA VAL A 64 -5.21 1.35 -33.14
C VAL A 64 -5.81 1.89 -31.85
N TYR A 65 -6.55 3.01 -31.92
CA TYR A 65 -7.23 3.59 -30.78
C TYR A 65 -8.27 2.63 -30.20
N CYS A 66 -9.09 2.00 -31.03
CA CYS A 66 -10.07 0.99 -30.61
C CYS A 66 -9.42 -0.19 -29.85
N ASP A 67 -8.21 -0.59 -30.24
CA ASP A 67 -7.46 -1.66 -29.55
C ASP A 67 -6.79 -1.18 -28.25
N VAL A 68 -6.36 0.09 -28.22
CA VAL A 68 -5.59 0.67 -27.11
C VAL A 68 -6.50 1.24 -26.01
N GLU A 69 -7.66 1.79 -26.34
CA GLU A 69 -8.63 2.35 -25.40
C GLU A 69 -9.03 1.34 -24.28
N PRO A 70 -9.42 0.08 -24.58
CA PRO A 70 -9.75 -0.88 -23.53
C PRO A 70 -8.53 -1.24 -22.68
N LYS A 71 -7.33 -1.26 -23.28
CA LYS A 71 -6.07 -1.51 -22.54
C LYS A 71 -5.75 -0.35 -21.60
N ARG A 72 -5.98 0.90 -22.02
CA ARG A 72 -5.80 2.08 -21.17
C ARG A 72 -6.78 2.07 -20.00
N ARG A 73 -8.06 1.76 -20.24
CA ARG A 73 -9.06 1.62 -19.17
C ARG A 73 -8.69 0.50 -18.19
N ALA A 74 -8.26 -0.65 -18.70
CA ALA A 74 -7.81 -1.76 -17.86
C ALA A 74 -6.59 -1.39 -17.02
N LEU A 75 -5.62 -0.67 -17.61
CA LEU A 75 -4.44 -0.18 -16.91
C LEU A 75 -4.81 0.80 -15.80
N GLU A 76 -5.71 1.74 -16.07
CA GLU A 76 -6.18 2.71 -15.08
C GLU A 76 -6.89 2.01 -13.91
N ALA A 77 -7.78 1.05 -14.20
CA ALA A 77 -8.45 0.25 -13.18
C ALA A 77 -7.46 -0.55 -12.32
N ALA A 78 -6.49 -1.22 -12.94
CA ALA A 78 -5.47 -1.98 -12.23
C ALA A 78 -4.57 -1.09 -11.36
N ASN A 79 -4.20 0.09 -11.84
CA ASN A 79 -3.44 1.06 -11.06
C ASN A 79 -4.23 1.60 -9.86
N ALA A 80 -5.52 1.86 -10.03
CA ALA A 80 -6.40 2.28 -8.93
C ALA A 80 -6.53 1.18 -7.86
N GLU A 81 -6.68 -0.08 -8.28
CA GLU A 81 -6.71 -1.23 -7.36
C GLU A 81 -5.38 -1.40 -6.62
N LEU A 82 -4.26 -1.30 -7.34
CA LEU A 82 -2.91 -1.36 -6.75
C LEU A 82 -2.71 -0.27 -5.71
N ALA A 83 -3.07 0.98 -6.01
CA ALA A 83 -2.97 2.09 -5.08
C ALA A 83 -3.82 1.85 -3.82
N ALA A 84 -5.04 1.33 -3.98
CA ALA A 84 -5.90 0.98 -2.84
C ALA A 84 -5.30 -0.15 -1.98
N ALA A 85 -4.70 -1.17 -2.60
CA ALA A 85 -4.03 -2.27 -1.90
C ALA A 85 -2.78 -1.79 -1.13
N GLN A 86 -1.97 -0.94 -1.75
CA GLN A 86 -0.77 -0.35 -1.13
C GLN A 86 -1.14 0.50 0.10
N ASN A 87 -2.16 1.36 -0.01
CA ASN A 87 -2.64 2.15 1.12
C ASN A 87 -3.11 1.27 2.29
N ARG A 88 -3.82 0.17 2.00
CA ARG A 88 -4.23 -0.79 3.04
C ARG A 88 -3.04 -1.47 3.69
N LEU A 89 -2.06 -1.90 2.88
CA LEU A 89 -0.85 -2.54 3.36
C LEU A 89 -0.07 -1.62 4.29
N GLU A 90 0.09 -0.35 3.90
CA GLU A 90 0.79 0.65 4.71
C GLU A 90 0.08 0.90 6.05
N ALA A 91 -1.24 1.05 6.03
CA ALA A 91 -2.04 1.21 7.24
C ALA A 91 -1.89 0.00 8.19
N ILE A 92 -1.98 -1.22 7.67
CA ILE A 92 -1.80 -2.45 8.46
C ILE A 92 -0.37 -2.56 9.00
N THR A 93 0.63 -2.28 8.17
CA THR A 93 2.05 -2.33 8.58
C THR A 93 2.34 -1.32 9.68
N SER A 94 1.80 -0.11 9.58
CA SER A 94 1.90 0.90 10.64
C SER A 94 1.24 0.43 11.94
N LYS A 95 0.06 -0.22 11.84
CA LYS A 95 -0.61 -0.78 13.00
C LYS A 95 0.18 -1.90 13.66
N ILE A 96 0.79 -2.79 12.88
CA ILE A 96 1.65 -3.87 13.38
C ILE A 96 2.82 -3.29 14.15
N LYS A 97 3.54 -2.31 13.59
CA LYS A 97 4.67 -1.66 14.28
C LYS A 97 4.26 -1.07 15.62
N SER A 98 3.13 -0.36 15.66
CA SER A 98 2.61 0.21 16.91
C SER A 98 2.27 -0.88 17.94
N LEU A 99 1.70 -2.00 17.52
CA LEU A 99 1.39 -3.11 18.42
C LEU A 99 2.66 -3.83 18.92
N GLU A 100 3.66 -4.00 18.07
CA GLU A 100 4.96 -4.59 18.45
C GLU A 100 5.68 -3.72 19.48
N GLU A 101 5.66 -2.39 19.30
CA GLU A 101 6.20 -1.45 20.29
C GLU A 101 5.48 -1.54 21.64
N GLN A 102 4.14 -1.58 21.62
CA GLN A 102 3.33 -1.73 22.83
C GLN A 102 3.58 -3.06 23.53
N LEU A 103 3.70 -4.16 22.77
CA LEU A 103 4.00 -5.48 23.30
C LEU A 103 5.40 -5.50 23.93
N GLY A 104 6.39 -4.89 23.28
CA GLY A 104 7.74 -4.77 23.82
C GLY A 104 7.78 -4.00 25.14
N HIS A 105 7.03 -2.88 25.24
CA HIS A 105 6.91 -2.13 26.48
C HIS A 105 6.27 -2.97 27.59
N LEU A 106 5.13 -3.60 27.29
CA LEU A 106 4.38 -4.38 28.29
C LEU A 106 5.16 -5.61 28.75
N GLN A 107 5.92 -6.25 27.85
CA GLN A 107 6.81 -7.35 28.19
C GLN A 107 7.91 -6.89 29.16
N ALA A 108 8.53 -5.73 28.90
CA ALA A 108 9.56 -5.17 29.79
C ALA A 108 9.00 -4.83 31.19
N GLU A 109 7.80 -4.25 31.25
CA GLU A 109 7.11 -3.98 32.52
C GLU A 109 6.75 -5.27 33.27
N PHE A 110 6.25 -6.27 32.54
CA PHE A 110 5.91 -7.57 33.10
C PHE A 110 7.14 -8.28 33.70
N ASP A 111 8.26 -8.27 32.97
CA ASP A 111 9.51 -8.89 33.41
C ASP A 111 10.05 -8.17 34.66
N LYS A 112 10.00 -6.83 34.68
CA LYS A 112 10.38 -6.03 35.85
C LYS A 112 9.50 -6.34 37.06
N ALA A 113 8.18 -6.32 36.90
CA ALA A 113 7.23 -6.61 37.98
C ALA A 113 7.41 -8.05 38.51
N THR A 114 7.67 -9.01 37.62
CA THR A 114 7.94 -10.40 37.99
C THR A 114 9.24 -10.53 38.79
N ALA A 115 10.30 -9.83 38.37
CA ALA A 115 11.57 -9.78 39.11
C ALA A 115 11.42 -9.15 40.50
N GLU A 116 10.67 -8.04 40.60
CA GLU A 116 10.36 -7.39 41.89
C GLU A 116 9.55 -8.30 42.80
N LYS A 117 8.52 -8.98 42.27
CA LYS A 117 7.74 -9.98 43.01
C LYS A 117 8.64 -11.08 43.57
N MET A 118 9.48 -11.69 42.73
CA MET A 118 10.39 -12.75 43.17
C MET A 118 11.36 -12.27 44.25
N ARG A 119 11.86 -11.03 44.14
CA ARG A 119 12.71 -10.42 45.17
C ARG A 119 11.98 -10.29 46.51
N CYS A 120 10.77 -9.74 46.50
CA CYS A 120 9.95 -9.57 47.69
C CYS A 120 9.60 -10.92 48.33
N GLU A 121 9.23 -11.94 47.54
CA GLU A 121 8.96 -13.29 48.02
C GLU A 121 10.21 -13.91 48.68
N LYS A 122 11.39 -13.71 48.10
CA LYS A 122 12.65 -14.19 48.68
C LYS A 122 12.97 -13.50 50.00
N GLU A 123 12.80 -12.18 50.09
CA GLU A 123 13.01 -11.40 51.31
C GLU A 123 12.02 -11.81 52.42
N ALA A 124 10.75 -12.00 52.07
CA ALA A 124 9.72 -12.48 53.00
C ALA A 124 10.06 -13.88 53.54
N ASN A 125 10.46 -14.81 52.67
CA ASN A 125 10.85 -16.17 53.07
C ASN A 125 12.09 -16.16 53.99
N SER A 126 13.10 -15.34 53.67
CA SER A 126 14.30 -15.19 54.51
C SER A 126 13.96 -14.63 55.89
N THR A 127 13.08 -13.63 55.94
CA THR A 127 12.61 -13.02 57.19
C THR A 127 11.81 -14.03 58.01
N ALA A 128 10.88 -14.75 57.39
CA ALA A 128 10.09 -15.80 58.04
C ALA A 128 10.99 -16.90 58.63
N HIS A 129 12.03 -17.32 57.90
CA HIS A 129 13.00 -18.29 58.39
C HIS A 129 13.79 -17.76 59.60
N THR A 130 14.23 -16.51 59.55
CA THR A 130 14.93 -15.84 60.65
C THR A 130 14.04 -15.73 61.89
N ILE A 131 12.76 -15.36 61.72
CA ILE A 131 11.77 -15.31 62.81
C ILE A 131 11.57 -16.70 63.42
N ALA A 132 11.45 -17.75 62.60
CA ALA A 132 11.30 -19.12 63.09
C ALA A 132 12.50 -19.55 63.95
N LEU A 133 13.72 -19.22 63.51
CA LEU A 133 14.93 -19.50 64.28
C LEU A 133 14.99 -18.69 65.59
N ALA A 134 14.66 -17.40 65.54
CA ALA A 134 14.62 -16.52 66.70
C ALA A 134 13.59 -17.01 67.74
N ASN A 135 12.39 -17.38 67.31
CA ASN A 135 11.36 -17.95 68.19
C ASN A 135 11.82 -19.26 68.82
N ARG A 136 12.54 -20.11 68.08
CA ARG A 136 13.12 -21.34 68.63
C ARG A 136 14.16 -21.05 69.71
N LEU A 137 15.03 -20.06 69.49
CA LEU A 137 16.03 -19.63 70.48
C LEU A 137 15.37 -19.02 71.72
N VAL A 138 14.38 -18.14 71.57
CA VAL A 138 13.64 -17.55 72.69
C VAL A 138 12.94 -18.62 73.51
N GLY A 139 12.28 -19.58 72.84
CA GLY A 139 11.66 -20.73 73.51
C GLY A 139 12.68 -21.55 74.32
N GLY A 140 13.84 -21.87 73.72
CA GLY A 140 14.89 -22.63 74.40
C GLY A 140 15.61 -21.88 75.53
N LEU A 141 15.78 -20.56 75.41
CA LEU A 141 16.45 -19.71 76.41
C LEU A 141 15.50 -19.21 77.51
N SER A 142 14.18 -19.40 77.35
CA SER A 142 13.20 -18.94 78.34
C SER A 142 13.38 -19.61 79.70
N SER A 143 13.69 -20.92 79.72
CA SER A 143 14.01 -21.68 80.94
C SER A 143 15.36 -21.27 81.53
N GLU A 144 16.35 -21.03 80.69
CA GLU A 144 17.69 -20.62 81.10
C GLU A 144 17.69 -19.20 81.73
N LYS A 145 16.85 -18.29 81.22
CA LYS A 145 16.63 -16.96 81.81
C LYS A 145 16.13 -17.06 83.25
N VAL A 146 15.15 -17.92 83.53
CA VAL A 146 14.63 -18.14 84.90
C VAL A 146 15.75 -18.68 85.79
N ARG A 147 16.48 -19.69 85.30
CA ARG A 147 17.61 -20.29 86.02
C ARG A 147 18.69 -19.28 86.40
N TRP A 148 19.09 -18.42 85.47
CA TRP A 148 20.08 -17.37 85.76
C TRP A 148 19.55 -16.30 86.71
N ALA A 149 18.27 -15.92 86.60
CA ALA A 149 17.66 -14.95 87.51
C ALA A 149 17.62 -15.48 88.96
N GLU A 150 17.30 -16.76 89.14
CA GLU A 150 17.34 -17.42 90.46
C GLU A 150 18.76 -17.52 91.01
N ALA A 151 19.75 -17.85 90.17
CA ALA A 151 21.14 -17.99 90.59
C ALA A 151 21.82 -16.68 91.01
N VAL A 152 21.37 -15.53 90.49
CA VAL A 152 21.93 -14.19 90.83
C VAL A 152 21.25 -13.59 92.06
N ALA A 153 20.05 -14.07 92.43
CA ALA A 153 19.31 -13.61 93.62
C ALA A 153 19.80 -14.26 94.93
N GLN A 154 20.80 -15.14 94.84
CA GLN A 154 21.45 -15.86 95.95
C GLN A 154 22.77 -15.20 96.34
#